data_AF-A0A5C7P835-F1
#
_entry.id   AF-A0A5C7P835-F1
#
_cell.length_a   1.000
_cell.length_b   1.000
_cell.length_c   1.000
_cell.angle_alpha   90.00
_cell.angle_beta   90.00
_cell.angle_gamma   90.00
#
_symmetry.space_group_name_H-M   'P 1'
#
loop_
_entity.id
_entity.type
_entity.pdbx_description
1 polymer ?
#
loop_
_entity_poly.entity_id
_entity_poly.type
_entity_poly.pdbx_seq_one_letter_code
_entity_poly.pdbx_strand_id
1 'polypeptide(L)'
;MTTTDPSLVQDALSAMDRGDFDTAYAVWVKLAEAGDDKAALQAGLMHHAGQGRPVDHQEAYTWYLKAFDHNADAWNNLGVLYRDGLGVKQNRQIAFLLFLTIHMGSHGDEGTQLRANRNLRREIAELPEQVRQTALCHTPDYLVAYVKSRGQLQGIPEAYRAGPGRKRFRELGWWAPGELAPFDCPEGT
;
A
#
# COMPACT_ATOMS: atom_id res chain seq x y z
N MET A 1 -7.63 -14.16 -15.09
CA MET A 1 -8.21 -14.72 -13.85
C MET A 1 -7.39 -15.94 -13.50
N THR A 2 -6.42 -15.79 -12.60
CA THR A 2 -5.66 -16.90 -12.03
C THR A 2 -6.59 -17.59 -11.04
N THR A 3 -6.91 -18.86 -11.31
CA THR A 3 -7.73 -19.68 -10.42
C THR A 3 -6.83 -20.15 -9.27
N THR A 4 -6.96 -19.51 -8.10
CA THR A 4 -6.39 -20.01 -6.85
C THR A 4 -6.82 -21.46 -6.64
N ASP A 5 -5.87 -22.36 -6.41
CA ASP A 5 -6.17 -23.75 -6.03
C ASP A 5 -6.57 -23.78 -4.55
N PRO A 6 -7.85 -24.03 -4.22
CA PRO A 6 -8.31 -23.97 -2.83
C PRO A 6 -7.66 -25.04 -1.94
N SER A 7 -7.21 -26.15 -2.54
CA SER A 7 -6.52 -27.22 -1.79
C SER A 7 -5.16 -26.75 -1.28
N LEU A 8 -4.38 -26.07 -2.13
CA LEU A 8 -3.09 -25.52 -1.75
C LEU A 8 -3.22 -24.43 -0.68
N VAL A 9 -4.25 -23.58 -0.78
CA VAL A 9 -4.53 -22.58 0.28
C VAL A 9 -4.81 -23.29 1.62
N GLN A 10 -5.65 -24.33 1.61
CA GLN A 10 -5.96 -25.08 2.83
C GLN A 10 -4.72 -25.79 3.40
N ASP A 11 -3.86 -26.34 2.54
CA ASP A 11 -2.61 -26.99 2.94
C ASP A 11 -1.66 -25.99 3.63
N ALA A 12 -1.52 -24.80 3.05
CA ALA A 12 -0.69 -23.75 3.63
C ALA A 12 -1.20 -23.28 4.99
N LEU A 13 -2.52 -23.04 5.11
CA LEU A 13 -3.15 -22.69 6.39
C LEU A 13 -2.95 -23.80 7.43
N SER A 14 -3.18 -25.05 7.04
CA SER A 14 -3.00 -26.21 7.94
C SER A 14 -1.54 -26.39 8.37
N ALA A 15 -0.58 -26.06 7.50
CA ALA A 15 0.84 -26.04 7.85
C ALA A 15 1.16 -24.92 8.85
N MET A 16 0.59 -23.71 8.66
CA MET A 16 0.72 -22.61 9.63
C MET A 16 0.18 -22.99 11.01
N ASP A 17 -1.00 -23.64 11.07
CA ASP A 17 -1.63 -24.07 12.32
C ASP A 17 -0.77 -25.10 13.09
N ARG A 18 -0.01 -25.93 12.37
CA ARG A 18 0.93 -26.91 12.97
C ARG A 18 2.31 -26.32 13.29
N GLY A 19 2.54 -25.04 13.00
CA GLY A 19 3.86 -24.40 13.14
C GLY A 19 4.89 -24.81 12.08
N ASP A 20 4.45 -25.51 11.02
CA ASP A 20 5.30 -25.85 9.88
C ASP A 20 5.34 -24.67 8.88
N PHE A 21 6.02 -23.61 9.31
CA PHE A 21 6.10 -22.37 8.56
C PHE A 21 6.94 -22.50 7.28
N ASP A 22 7.86 -23.46 7.22
CA ASP A 22 8.64 -23.72 6.01
C ASP A 22 7.74 -24.24 4.87
N THR A 23 6.89 -25.23 5.18
CA THR A 23 5.90 -25.74 4.23
C THR A 23 4.90 -24.67 3.85
N ALA A 24 4.35 -23.94 4.83
CA ALA A 24 3.40 -22.86 4.57
C ALA A 24 3.97 -21.80 3.63
N TYR A 25 5.20 -21.33 3.91
CA TYR A 25 5.87 -20.34 3.07
C TYR A 25 6.10 -20.85 1.65
N ALA A 26 6.54 -22.10 1.49
CA ALA A 26 6.77 -22.68 0.17
C ALA A 26 5.48 -22.72 -0.67
N VAL A 27 4.34 -23.05 -0.05
CA VAL A 27 3.04 -23.05 -0.74
C VAL A 27 2.58 -21.63 -1.07
N TRP A 28 2.73 -20.66 -0.15
CA TRP A 28 2.41 -19.26 -0.43
C TRP A 28 3.23 -18.69 -1.57
N VAL A 29 4.54 -18.92 -1.60
CA VAL A 29 5.40 -18.51 -2.71
C VAL A 29 4.93 -19.13 -4.02
N LYS A 30 4.65 -20.44 -4.04
CA LYS A 30 4.17 -21.12 -5.25
C LYS A 30 2.89 -20.50 -5.80
N LEU A 31 1.91 -20.21 -4.94
CA LEU A 31 0.66 -19.57 -5.34
C LEU A 31 0.87 -18.12 -5.78
N ALA A 32 1.71 -17.38 -5.06
CA ALA A 32 2.05 -15.99 -5.38
C ALA A 32 2.73 -15.85 -6.74
N GLU A 33 3.68 -16.74 -7.07
CA GLU A 33 4.31 -16.77 -8.40
C GLU A 33 3.35 -17.21 -9.50
N ALA A 34 2.27 -17.92 -9.16
CA ALA A 34 1.16 -18.20 -10.07
C ALA A 34 0.18 -17.01 -10.20
N GLY A 35 0.46 -15.88 -9.57
CA GLY A 35 -0.34 -14.65 -9.66
C GLY A 35 -1.49 -14.56 -8.66
N ASP A 36 -1.42 -15.29 -7.55
CA ASP A 36 -2.36 -15.12 -6.43
C ASP A 36 -1.89 -13.98 -5.50
N ASP A 37 -2.66 -12.88 -5.49
CA ASP A 37 -2.36 -11.68 -4.73
C ASP A 37 -2.52 -11.89 -3.21
N LYS A 38 -3.44 -12.77 -2.79
CA LYS A 38 -3.63 -13.11 -1.37
C LYS A 38 -2.47 -13.96 -0.87
N ALA A 39 -1.96 -14.88 -1.69
CA ALA A 39 -0.77 -15.65 -1.36
C ALA A 39 0.47 -14.76 -1.29
N ALA A 40 0.61 -13.80 -2.21
CA ALA A 40 1.67 -12.78 -2.16
C ALA A 40 1.57 -11.95 -0.86
N LEU A 41 0.36 -11.54 -0.47
CA LEU A 41 0.13 -10.87 0.81
C LEU A 41 0.58 -11.74 2.01
N GLN A 42 0.24 -13.03 2.03
CA GLN A 42 0.63 -13.95 3.10
C GLN A 42 2.16 -14.13 3.17
N ALA A 43 2.83 -14.33 2.03
CA ALA A 43 4.29 -14.41 1.99
C ALA A 43 4.95 -13.14 2.55
N GLY A 44 4.41 -11.96 2.22
CA GLY A 44 4.87 -10.68 2.76
C GLY A 44 4.64 -10.55 4.28
N LEU A 45 3.50 -11.01 4.78
CA LEU A 45 3.20 -11.03 6.22
C LEU A 45 4.17 -11.92 7.01
N MET A 46 4.58 -13.07 6.45
CA MET A 46 5.56 -13.93 7.11
C MET A 46 6.91 -13.24 7.30
N HIS A 47 7.39 -12.50 6.31
CA HIS A 47 8.62 -11.69 6.43
C HIS A 47 8.44 -10.47 7.33
N HIS A 48 7.27 -9.82 7.30
CA HIS A 48 6.98 -8.67 8.17
C HIS A 48 6.95 -9.07 9.66
N ALA A 49 6.29 -10.19 9.97
CA ALA A 49 6.10 -10.65 11.35
C ALA A 49 7.24 -11.56 11.86
N GLY A 50 8.14 -12.01 10.97
CA GLY A 50 9.18 -12.98 11.32
C GLY A 50 8.63 -14.39 11.60
N GLN A 51 7.57 -14.79 10.89
CA GLN A 51 6.91 -16.08 11.09
C GLN A 51 7.57 -17.16 10.23
N GLY A 52 8.43 -17.99 10.84
CA GLY A 52 9.21 -19.01 10.13
C GLY A 52 10.32 -18.47 9.21
N ARG A 53 10.48 -17.15 9.18
CA ARG A 53 11.53 -16.41 8.47
C ARG A 53 12.04 -15.32 9.41
N PRO A 54 13.28 -14.83 9.27
CA PRO A 54 13.70 -13.61 9.94
C PRO A 54 12.80 -12.43 9.55
N VAL A 55 12.65 -11.44 10.43
CA VAL A 55 11.99 -10.19 10.06
C VAL A 55 12.77 -9.52 8.93
N ASP A 56 12.13 -9.36 7.77
CA ASP A 56 12.69 -8.68 6.61
C ASP A 56 11.64 -7.81 5.92
N HIS A 57 11.69 -6.51 6.23
CA HIS A 57 10.75 -5.56 5.67
C HIS A 57 11.01 -5.26 4.18
N GLN A 58 12.23 -5.49 3.67
CA GLN A 58 12.50 -5.34 2.25
C GLN A 58 11.85 -6.46 1.45
N GLU A 59 11.91 -7.68 1.98
CA GLU A 59 11.24 -8.82 1.36
C GLU A 59 9.73 -8.72 1.50
N ALA A 60 9.22 -8.32 2.68
CA ALA A 60 7.80 -8.02 2.86
C ALA A 60 7.30 -6.97 1.84
N TYR A 61 8.08 -5.92 1.60
CA TYR A 61 7.78 -4.93 0.57
C TYR A 61 7.63 -5.55 -0.81
N THR A 62 8.58 -6.40 -1.22
CA THR A 62 8.58 -7.07 -2.53
C THR A 62 7.29 -7.88 -2.72
N TRP A 63 6.90 -8.63 -1.70
CA TRP A 63 5.68 -9.44 -1.73
C TRP A 63 4.40 -8.60 -1.75
N TYR A 64 4.32 -7.54 -0.93
CA TYR A 64 3.19 -6.61 -1.00
C TYR A 64 3.12 -5.90 -2.34
N LEU A 65 4.25 -5.58 -2.97
CA LEU A 65 4.28 -4.97 -4.30
C LEU A 65 3.69 -5.92 -5.36
N LYS A 66 3.94 -7.23 -5.28
CA LYS A 66 3.31 -8.22 -6.17
C LYS A 66 1.79 -8.26 -6.03
N ALA A 67 1.27 -8.03 -4.83
CA ALA A 67 -0.17 -7.96 -4.56
C ALA A 67 -0.77 -6.57 -4.84
N PHE A 68 0.06 -5.54 -5.07
CA PHE A 68 -0.37 -4.15 -5.08
C PHE A 68 -1.48 -3.87 -6.09
N ASP A 69 -1.39 -4.32 -7.33
CA ASP A 69 -2.37 -3.90 -8.34
C ASP A 69 -3.80 -4.46 -8.10
N HIS A 70 -3.97 -5.44 -7.20
CA HIS A 70 -5.23 -6.16 -6.99
C HIS A 70 -5.67 -6.32 -5.52
N ASN A 71 -4.85 -5.92 -4.54
CA ASN A 71 -5.11 -6.19 -3.13
C ASN A 71 -4.96 -4.95 -2.23
N ALA A 72 -6.08 -4.51 -1.65
CA ALA A 72 -6.12 -3.34 -0.77
C ALA A 72 -5.40 -3.54 0.58
N ASP A 73 -5.25 -4.77 1.06
CA ASP A 73 -4.45 -5.04 2.27
C ASP A 73 -2.96 -4.83 2.00
N ALA A 74 -2.50 -5.14 0.78
CA ALA A 74 -1.14 -4.83 0.37
C ALA A 74 -0.91 -3.30 0.36
N TRP A 75 -1.89 -2.50 -0.08
CA TRP A 75 -1.81 -1.03 0.00
C TRP A 75 -1.69 -0.55 1.44
N ASN A 76 -2.50 -1.09 2.35
CA ASN A 76 -2.44 -0.73 3.77
C ASN A 76 -1.07 -1.09 4.37
N ASN A 77 -0.54 -2.28 4.07
CA ASN A 77 0.75 -2.72 4.60
C ASN A 77 1.91 -1.92 4.01
N LEU A 78 1.89 -1.61 2.70
CA LEU A 78 2.86 -0.70 2.09
C LEU A 78 2.79 0.71 2.71
N GLY A 79 1.58 1.19 3.02
CA GLY A 79 1.39 2.45 3.74
C GLY A 79 2.08 2.45 5.11
N VAL A 80 1.99 1.34 5.85
CA VAL A 80 2.71 1.16 7.12
C VAL A 80 4.23 1.15 6.90
N LEU A 81 4.74 0.43 5.90
CA LEU A 81 6.18 0.40 5.59
C LEU A 81 6.72 1.80 5.28
N TYR A 82 5.99 2.59 4.48
CA TYR A 82 6.36 3.98 4.17
C TYR A 82 6.22 4.94 5.35
N ARG A 83 5.20 4.79 6.18
CA ARG A 83 5.02 5.60 7.39
C ARG A 83 6.21 5.43 8.33
N ASP A 84 6.64 4.18 8.54
CA ASP A 84 7.62 3.83 9.56
C ASP A 84 9.06 3.71 9.00
N GLY A 85 9.24 3.79 7.67
CA GLY A 85 10.56 3.67 7.04
C GLY A 85 11.13 2.24 7.09
N LEU A 86 10.25 1.25 7.05
CA LEU A 86 10.61 -0.16 7.21
C LEU A 86 10.92 -0.77 5.85
N GLY A 87 12.21 -1.05 5.57
CA GLY A 87 12.65 -1.65 4.31
C GLY A 87 12.51 -0.74 3.08
N VAL A 88 12.09 0.52 3.28
CA VAL A 88 12.00 1.59 2.28
C VAL A 88 12.32 2.93 2.90
N LYS A 89 12.61 3.93 2.06
CA LYS A 89 12.76 5.31 2.51
C LYS A 89 11.43 5.79 3.09
N GLN A 90 11.45 6.27 4.33
CA GLN A 90 10.27 6.82 4.98
C GLN A 90 9.65 7.94 4.13
N ASN A 91 8.35 7.85 3.89
CA ASN A 91 7.59 8.89 3.21
C ASN A 91 6.13 8.87 3.69
N ARG A 92 5.83 9.74 4.66
CA ARG A 92 4.51 9.83 5.26
C ARG A 92 3.45 10.47 4.34
N GLN A 93 3.84 11.24 3.33
CA GLN A 93 2.89 11.74 2.32
C GLN A 93 2.36 10.59 1.46
N ILE A 94 3.24 9.66 1.07
CA ILE A 94 2.85 8.45 0.33
C ILE A 94 2.01 7.51 1.20
N ALA A 95 2.38 7.34 2.48
CA ALA A 95 1.56 6.58 3.42
C ALA A 95 0.15 7.19 3.56
N PHE A 96 0.05 8.51 3.75
CA PHE A 96 -1.21 9.24 3.80
C PHE A 96 -2.06 8.99 2.54
N LEU A 97 -1.48 9.10 1.35
CA LEU A 97 -2.20 8.86 0.09
C LEU A 97 -2.65 7.41 -0.07
N LEU A 98 -1.85 6.42 0.35
CA LEU A 98 -2.25 5.00 0.34
C LEU A 98 -3.48 4.77 1.24
N PHE A 99 -3.43 5.25 2.48
CA PHE A 99 -4.56 5.10 3.42
C PHE A 99 -5.80 5.87 2.96
N LEU A 100 -5.62 7.08 2.44
CA LEU A 100 -6.69 7.90 1.89
C LEU A 100 -7.37 7.22 0.70
N THR A 101 -6.59 6.65 -0.22
CA THR A 101 -7.14 5.98 -1.41
C THR A 101 -7.99 4.78 -1.00
N ILE A 102 -7.52 3.96 -0.06
CA ILE A 102 -8.32 2.83 0.47
C ILE A 102 -9.65 3.32 1.06
N HIS A 103 -9.58 4.34 1.93
CA HIS A 103 -10.75 4.86 2.62
C HIS A 103 -11.78 5.46 1.67
N MET A 104 -11.36 6.33 0.75
CA MET A 104 -12.26 7.08 -0.13
C MET A 104 -12.75 6.24 -1.31
N GLY A 105 -11.90 5.34 -1.82
CA GLY A 105 -12.27 4.40 -2.88
C GLY A 105 -13.07 3.20 -2.39
N SER A 106 -13.30 3.07 -1.08
CA SER A 106 -13.94 1.91 -0.44
C SER A 106 -13.27 0.58 -0.86
N HIS A 107 -11.94 0.58 -0.96
CA HIS A 107 -11.18 -0.60 -1.38
C HIS A 107 -11.01 -1.60 -0.22
N GLY A 108 -11.03 -2.88 -0.57
CA GLY A 108 -10.91 -3.97 0.40
C GLY A 108 -12.18 -4.22 1.21
N ASP A 109 -12.10 -5.20 2.11
CA ASP A 109 -13.20 -5.52 3.01
C ASP A 109 -13.34 -4.48 4.14
N GLU A 110 -14.37 -4.62 4.96
CA GLU A 110 -14.61 -3.74 6.11
C GLU A 110 -13.41 -3.68 7.06
N GLY A 111 -12.71 -4.81 7.26
CA GLY A 111 -11.51 -4.88 8.08
C GLY A 111 -10.37 -4.04 7.51
N THR A 112 -10.12 -4.14 6.20
CA THR A 112 -9.14 -3.32 5.48
C THR A 112 -9.47 -1.84 5.61
N GLN A 113 -10.72 -1.47 5.39
CA GLN A 113 -11.17 -0.08 5.50
C GLN A 113 -11.02 0.47 6.92
N LEU A 114 -11.34 -0.32 7.95
CA LEU A 114 -11.15 0.07 9.35
C LEU A 114 -9.67 0.23 9.70
N ARG A 115 -8.79 -0.66 9.24
CA ARG A 115 -7.33 -0.54 9.43
C ARG A 115 -6.80 0.72 8.76
N ALA A 116 -7.16 0.94 7.49
CA ALA A 116 -6.75 2.10 6.72
C ALA A 116 -7.26 3.41 7.33
N ASN A 117 -8.52 3.47 7.77
CA ASN A 117 -9.09 4.65 8.44
C ASN A 117 -8.36 4.97 9.75
N ARG A 118 -8.04 3.96 10.58
CA ARG A 118 -7.24 4.18 11.79
C ARG A 118 -5.85 4.75 11.47
N ASN A 119 -5.18 4.19 10.46
CA ASN A 119 -3.88 4.70 10.00
C ASN A 119 -3.99 6.12 9.43
N LEU A 120 -5.02 6.40 8.63
CA LEU A 120 -5.29 7.73 8.06
C LEU A 120 -5.51 8.78 9.15
N ARG A 121 -6.32 8.48 10.17
CA ARG A 121 -6.54 9.39 11.31
C ARG A 121 -5.25 9.70 12.06
N ARG A 122 -4.36 8.71 12.19
CA ARG A 122 -3.04 8.92 12.77
C ARG A 122 -2.18 9.86 11.93
N GLU A 123 -2.13 9.67 10.61
CA GLU A 123 -1.42 10.61 9.73
C GLU A 123 -2.02 12.02 9.78
N ILE A 124 -3.34 12.16 9.87
CA ILE A 124 -4.01 13.46 10.03
C ILE A 124 -3.62 14.13 11.35
N ALA A 125 -3.51 13.36 12.44
CA ALA A 125 -3.12 13.90 13.74
C ALA A 125 -1.63 14.31 13.80
N GLU A 126 -0.76 13.57 13.12
CA GLU A 126 0.70 13.73 13.25
C GLU A 126 1.34 14.60 12.16
N LEU A 127 0.80 14.64 10.94
CA LEU A 127 1.36 15.43 9.84
C LEU A 127 0.90 16.88 9.91
N PRO A 128 1.76 17.89 9.67
CA PRO A 128 1.33 19.27 9.49
C PRO A 128 0.33 19.40 8.34
N GLU A 129 -0.65 20.31 8.46
CA GLU A 129 -1.68 20.52 7.43
C GLU A 129 -1.06 20.78 6.05
N GLN A 130 -0.04 21.63 5.97
CA GLN A 130 0.68 21.93 4.74
C GLN A 130 1.24 20.68 4.05
N VAL A 131 1.72 19.70 4.83
CA VAL A 131 2.27 18.45 4.30
C VAL A 131 1.15 17.59 3.71
N ARG A 132 -0.01 17.53 4.37
CA ARG A 132 -1.18 16.80 3.87
C ARG A 132 -1.74 17.45 2.60
N GLN A 133 -1.85 18.78 2.60
CA GLN A 133 -2.26 19.56 1.42
C GLN A 133 -1.32 19.31 0.24
N THR A 134 0.00 19.29 0.49
CA THR A 134 0.99 18.98 -0.55
C THR A 134 0.88 17.55 -1.07
N ALA A 135 0.62 16.57 -0.20
CA ALA A 135 0.37 15.19 -0.62
C ALA A 135 -0.83 15.11 -1.59
N LEU A 136 -1.92 15.84 -1.30
CA LEU A 136 -3.11 15.90 -2.15
C LEU A 136 -2.87 16.56 -3.51
N CYS A 137 -1.72 17.20 -3.71
CA CYS A 137 -1.30 17.78 -4.98
C CYS A 137 -0.64 16.77 -5.92
N HIS A 138 -0.37 15.54 -5.48
CA HIS A 138 0.14 14.49 -6.35
C HIS A 138 -0.99 13.82 -7.16
N THR A 139 -0.62 13.20 -8.28
CA THR A 139 -1.53 12.37 -9.07
C THR A 139 -1.54 10.92 -8.56
N PRO A 140 -2.60 10.14 -8.81
CA PRO A 140 -2.59 8.70 -8.55
C PRO A 140 -1.44 7.97 -9.26
N ASP A 141 -1.09 8.39 -10.48
CA ASP A 141 0.01 7.79 -11.24
C ASP A 141 1.37 8.02 -10.55
N TYR A 142 1.59 9.20 -9.96
CA TYR A 142 2.78 9.46 -9.16
C TYR A 142 2.85 8.55 -7.93
N LEU A 143 1.73 8.36 -7.22
CA LEU A 143 1.66 7.45 -6.08
C LEU A 143 2.10 6.04 -6.50
N VAL A 144 1.49 5.50 -7.56
CA VAL A 144 1.81 4.17 -8.07
C VAL A 144 3.27 4.07 -8.48
N ALA A 145 3.79 5.06 -9.21
CA ALA A 145 5.19 5.07 -9.64
C ALA A 145 6.17 5.16 -8.46
N TYR A 146 5.86 5.96 -7.44
CA TYR A 146 6.68 6.08 -6.25
C TYR A 146 6.75 4.76 -5.48
N VAL A 147 5.60 4.09 -5.30
CA VAL A 147 5.52 2.75 -4.72
C VAL A 147 6.30 1.75 -5.58
N LYS A 148 6.08 1.68 -6.89
CA LYS A 148 6.82 0.74 -7.74
C LYS A 148 8.35 1.00 -7.74
N SER A 149 8.79 2.23 -7.47
CA SER A 149 10.21 2.58 -7.31
C SER A 149 10.82 2.31 -5.94
N ARG A 150 10.07 1.78 -4.96
CA ARG A 150 10.51 1.65 -3.55
C ARG A 150 10.95 2.99 -2.93
N GLY A 151 10.33 4.08 -3.36
CA GLY A 151 10.65 5.45 -2.93
C GLY A 151 11.95 6.02 -3.48
N GLN A 152 12.47 5.47 -4.57
CA GLN A 152 13.69 5.92 -5.23
C GLN A 152 13.44 7.01 -6.30
N LEU A 153 12.18 7.34 -6.62
CA LEU A 153 11.88 8.46 -7.52
C LEU A 153 12.45 9.78 -6.99
N GLN A 154 13.20 10.47 -7.86
CA GLN A 154 13.70 11.82 -7.62
C GLN A 154 12.72 12.85 -8.19
N GLY A 155 12.20 13.72 -7.32
CA GLY A 155 11.19 14.71 -7.71
C GLY A 155 9.92 14.07 -8.28
N ILE A 156 9.19 14.85 -9.09
CA ILE A 156 7.99 14.40 -9.81
C ILE A 156 8.30 14.45 -11.30
N PRO A 157 8.53 13.30 -11.96
CA PRO A 157 8.70 13.22 -13.41
C PRO A 157 7.51 13.85 -14.14
N GLU A 158 7.78 14.51 -15.27
CA GLU A 158 6.76 15.23 -16.05
C GLU A 158 5.58 14.34 -16.46
N ALA A 159 5.84 13.06 -16.73
CA ALA A 159 4.82 12.06 -17.05
C ALA A 159 3.80 11.82 -15.91
N TYR A 160 4.14 12.16 -14.66
CA TYR A 160 3.26 11.98 -13.50
C TYR A 160 2.71 13.31 -12.93
N ARG A 161 3.11 14.45 -13.50
CA ARG A 161 2.59 15.76 -13.08
C ARG A 161 1.15 15.95 -13.53
N ALA A 162 0.40 16.73 -12.76
CA ALA A 162 -0.94 17.14 -13.16
C ALA A 162 -0.94 17.87 -14.52
N GLY A 163 -2.02 17.70 -15.28
CA GLY A 163 -2.18 18.31 -16.59
C GLY A 163 -3.48 17.91 -17.25
N PRO A 164 -3.68 18.22 -18.55
CA PRO A 164 -4.88 17.80 -19.28
C PRO A 164 -5.09 16.29 -19.16
N GLY A 165 -6.19 15.89 -18.51
CA GLY A 165 -6.54 14.48 -18.27
C GLY A 165 -5.83 13.78 -17.10
N ARG A 166 -4.85 14.40 -16.44
CA ARG A 166 -4.15 13.86 -15.27
C ARG A 166 -4.50 14.69 -14.03
N LYS A 167 -5.48 14.19 -13.27
CA LYS A 167 -6.00 14.86 -12.07
C LYS A 167 -5.16 14.55 -10.84
N ARG A 168 -5.01 15.54 -9.97
CA ARG A 168 -4.46 15.38 -8.61
C ARG A 168 -5.50 14.75 -7.69
N PHE A 169 -5.08 14.18 -6.57
CA PHE A 169 -6.01 13.64 -5.55
C PHE A 169 -7.07 14.66 -5.12
N ARG A 170 -6.68 15.93 -4.90
CA ARG A 170 -7.64 17.01 -4.54
C ARG A 170 -8.71 17.29 -5.61
N GLU A 171 -8.50 16.88 -6.86
CA GLU A 171 -9.39 17.14 -8.00
C GLU A 171 -10.33 15.96 -8.30
N LEU A 172 -10.22 14.85 -7.56
CA LEU A 172 -11.03 13.64 -7.78
C LEU A 172 -12.44 13.74 -7.18
N GLY A 173 -12.77 14.86 -6.51
CA GLY A 173 -14.13 15.12 -6.01
C GLY A 173 -14.55 14.26 -4.83
N TRP A 174 -13.62 13.51 -4.23
CA TRP A 174 -13.86 12.69 -3.05
C TRP A 174 -13.90 13.52 -1.76
N TRP A 175 -13.37 14.74 -1.79
CA TRP A 175 -13.25 15.62 -0.63
C TRP A 175 -14.44 16.58 -0.52
N ALA A 176 -15.05 16.70 0.66
CA ALA A 176 -16.13 17.66 0.89
C ALA A 176 -15.60 19.11 0.94
N PRO A 177 -16.16 20.07 0.18
CA PRO A 177 -15.79 21.47 0.30
C PRO A 177 -15.92 21.95 1.77
N GLY A 178 -14.82 22.40 2.38
CA GLY A 178 -14.77 22.91 3.76
C GLY A 178 -13.96 22.09 4.77
N GLU A 179 -13.55 20.87 4.42
CA GLU A 179 -12.69 20.05 5.29
C GLU A 179 -11.20 20.47 5.28
N LEU A 180 -10.77 21.26 4.29
CA LEU A 180 -9.46 21.92 4.26
C LEU A 180 -9.62 23.39 3.88
N ALA A 181 -8.75 24.24 4.45
CA ALA A 181 -8.61 25.62 4.00
C ALA A 181 -8.19 25.66 2.52
N PRO A 182 -8.52 26.72 1.75
CA PRO A 182 -7.99 26.89 0.40
C PRO A 182 -6.46 26.83 0.39
N PHE A 183 -5.88 26.08 -0.55
CA PHE A 183 -4.43 25.98 -0.73
C PHE A 183 -4.07 25.82 -2.22
N ASP A 184 -2.89 26.33 -2.57
CA ASP A 184 -2.32 26.21 -3.89
C ASP A 184 -1.34 25.04 -3.94
N CYS A 185 -1.41 24.29 -5.03
CA CYS A 185 -0.44 23.23 -5.26
C CYS A 185 0.87 23.82 -5.77
N PRO A 186 2.02 23.35 -5.27
CA PRO A 186 3.31 23.79 -5.80
C PRO A 186 3.41 23.57 -7.31
N GLU A 187 4.18 24.41 -7.99
CA GLU A 187 4.47 24.19 -9.41
C GLU A 187 5.12 22.82 -9.61
N GLY A 188 4.69 22.11 -10.65
CA GLY A 188 5.25 20.81 -11.00
C GLY A 188 4.74 19.61 -10.19
N THR A 189 3.69 19.77 -9.36
CA THR A 189 2.93 18.65 -8.77
C THR A 189 1.79 18.20 -9.66
#